data_AF-A0A4R2CM15-F1
#
_entry.id   AF-A0A4R2CM15-F1
#
_cell.length_a   1.000
_cell.length_b   1.000
_cell.length_c   1.000
_cell.angle_alpha   90.00
_cell.angle_beta   90.00
_cell.angle_gamma   90.00
#
_symmetry.space_group_name_H-M   'P 1'
#
loop_
_entity.id
_entity.type
_entity.pdbx_description
1 polymer ?
#
loop_
_entity_poly.entity_id
_entity_poly.type
_entity_poly.pdbx_seq_one_letter_code
_entity_poly.pdbx_strand_id
1 'polypeptide(L)'
;MQIAEVAAIADEQWGLVTTAQARAASVSAQSMARLAAEGVLERVTHGVYRVVGAGSPLDDLRAAWLALAPEQPAAARLRAPDAVLSHRSAARYHQLGDLDADRFEFTVATRKQSKRPDVRFHRESLSPADWQITTGLPVTTIVKTISDLAKTHTDGGHLAGVVRDAMALNSVTAEELSSALAPYAHHYGQQLGHGRALLNRLLDEAGIPKATQQAAELAAPGPSPADAALLHALALLDPRVPRDLRNRAAHVGLSTDELRQLQALLGITDEPEDVQEALRAAYEARAKLLEEPTDQAAT
;
A
#
# COMPACT_ATOMS: atom_id res chain seq x y z
N MET A 1 20.73 -30.74 -0.57
CA MET A 1 19.94 -30.76 0.68
C MET A 1 19.81 -29.36 1.27
N GLN A 2 20.91 -28.70 1.70
CA GLN A 2 20.88 -27.35 2.32
C GLN A 2 20.19 -26.24 1.49
N ILE A 3 20.36 -26.21 0.16
CA ILE A 3 19.70 -25.22 -0.71
C ILE A 3 18.17 -25.41 -0.73
N ALA A 4 17.70 -26.67 -0.75
CA ALA A 4 16.28 -26.98 -0.82
C ALA A 4 15.55 -26.60 0.49
N GLU A 5 16.19 -26.81 1.64
CA GLU A 5 15.67 -26.38 2.95
C GLU A 5 15.56 -24.86 3.03
N VAL A 6 16.60 -24.16 2.60
CA VAL A 6 16.60 -22.68 2.56
C VAL A 6 15.53 -22.15 1.61
N ALA A 7 15.42 -22.75 0.42
CA ALA A 7 14.43 -22.35 -0.57
C ALA A 7 12.99 -22.58 -0.09
N ALA A 8 12.72 -23.70 0.59
CA ALA A 8 11.40 -23.98 1.15
C ALA A 8 10.98 -22.94 2.20
N ILE A 9 11.87 -22.58 3.11
CA ILE A 9 11.60 -21.52 4.12
C ILE A 9 11.38 -20.17 3.44
N ALA A 10 12.16 -19.88 2.40
CA ALA A 10 12.10 -18.64 1.65
C ALA A 10 10.79 -18.51 0.86
N ASP A 11 10.31 -19.60 0.25
CA ASP A 11 9.08 -19.63 -0.54
C ASP A 11 7.85 -19.20 0.29
N GLU A 12 7.80 -19.63 1.55
CA GLU A 12 6.76 -19.22 2.50
C GLU A 12 6.85 -17.75 2.95
N GLN A 13 7.95 -17.05 2.62
CA GLN A 13 8.30 -15.73 3.16
C GLN A 13 8.88 -14.79 2.09
N TRP A 14 8.23 -14.73 0.93
CA TRP A 14 8.56 -13.80 -0.15
C TRP A 14 9.96 -13.97 -0.74
N GLY A 15 10.51 -15.18 -0.69
CA GLY A 15 11.90 -15.45 -1.07
C GLY A 15 12.93 -15.05 -0.01
N LEU A 16 12.52 -14.72 1.21
CA LEU A 16 13.41 -14.30 2.30
C LEU A 16 13.57 -15.38 3.37
N VAL A 17 14.77 -15.48 3.92
CA VAL A 17 15.13 -16.44 4.96
C VAL A 17 16.03 -15.77 5.99
N THR A 18 15.78 -16.03 7.27
CA THR A 18 16.68 -15.56 8.33
C THR A 18 17.75 -16.61 8.65
N THR A 19 18.90 -16.18 9.14
CA THR A 19 19.93 -17.11 9.65
C THR A 19 19.45 -17.93 10.84
N ALA A 20 18.49 -17.43 11.60
CA ALA A 20 17.93 -18.13 12.75
C ALA A 20 16.98 -19.26 12.31
N GLN A 21 16.13 -19.00 11.31
CA GLN A 21 15.27 -20.00 10.68
C GLN A 21 16.10 -21.08 9.98
N ALA A 22 17.11 -20.67 9.21
CA ALA A 22 18.04 -21.61 8.56
C ALA A 22 18.72 -22.53 9.59
N ARG A 23 19.17 -21.98 10.73
CA ARG A 23 19.76 -22.76 11.82
C ARG A 23 18.77 -23.76 12.41
N ALA A 24 17.50 -23.36 12.60
CA ALA A 24 16.46 -24.27 13.09
C ALA A 24 16.23 -25.46 12.13
N ALA A 25 16.43 -25.25 10.83
CA ALA A 25 16.45 -26.29 9.81
C ALA A 25 17.83 -26.98 9.63
N SER A 26 18.73 -26.87 10.62
CA SER A 26 20.08 -27.47 10.58
C SER A 26 21.02 -26.93 9.48
N VAL A 27 20.72 -25.79 8.89
CA VAL A 27 21.59 -25.08 7.95
C VAL A 27 22.49 -24.10 8.71
N SER A 28 23.80 -24.34 8.69
CA SER A 28 24.75 -23.54 9.45
C SER A 28 24.92 -22.12 8.87
N ALA A 29 25.40 -21.18 9.70
CA ALA A 29 25.74 -19.83 9.23
C ALA A 29 26.86 -19.86 8.17
N GLN A 30 27.77 -20.83 8.24
CA GLN A 30 28.81 -21.03 7.22
C GLN A 30 28.20 -21.48 5.88
N SER A 31 27.20 -22.37 5.92
CA SER A 31 26.44 -22.75 4.72
C SER A 31 25.70 -21.56 4.13
N MET A 32 25.04 -20.73 4.94
CA MET A 32 24.39 -19.49 4.47
C MET A 32 25.40 -18.53 3.81
N ALA A 33 26.56 -18.32 4.42
CA ALA A 33 27.61 -17.47 3.87
C ALA A 33 28.18 -18.03 2.56
N ARG A 34 28.36 -19.35 2.47
CA ARG A 34 28.80 -20.04 1.26
C ARG A 34 27.79 -19.87 0.13
N LEU A 35 26.49 -20.09 0.39
CA LEU A 35 25.43 -19.89 -0.60
C LEU A 35 25.36 -18.43 -1.07
N ALA A 36 25.65 -17.47 -0.20
CA ALA A 36 25.74 -16.07 -0.59
C ALA A 36 26.98 -15.79 -1.47
N ALA A 37 28.14 -16.38 -1.15
CA ALA A 37 29.35 -16.25 -1.96
C ALA A 37 29.22 -16.93 -3.33
N GLU A 38 28.42 -18.00 -3.43
CA GLU A 38 28.09 -18.71 -4.66
C GLU A 38 26.99 -17.99 -5.49
N GLY A 39 26.44 -16.87 -5.00
CA GLY A 39 25.41 -16.10 -5.71
C GLY A 39 24.02 -16.76 -5.70
N VAL A 40 23.78 -17.73 -4.83
CA VAL A 40 22.45 -18.34 -4.63
C VAL A 40 21.59 -17.48 -3.71
N LEU A 41 22.24 -16.82 -2.74
CA LEU A 41 21.61 -15.92 -1.80
C LEU A 41 22.20 -14.51 -1.89
N GLU A 42 21.36 -13.50 -1.68
CA GLU A 42 21.79 -12.12 -1.49
C GLU A 42 21.47 -11.67 -0.08
N ARG A 43 22.43 -11.03 0.59
CA ARG A 43 22.18 -10.48 1.92
C ARG A 43 21.46 -9.14 1.81
N VAL A 44 20.20 -9.10 2.24
CA VAL A 44 19.38 -7.87 2.24
C VAL A 44 19.69 -7.00 3.45
N THR A 45 19.77 -7.61 4.64
CA THR A 45 20.18 -6.93 5.87
C THR A 45 20.91 -7.89 6.80
N HIS A 46 21.28 -7.43 8.00
CA HIS A 46 21.94 -8.30 8.97
C HIS A 46 21.05 -9.48 9.35
N GLY A 47 21.50 -10.70 9.03
CA GLY A 47 20.81 -11.93 9.41
C GLY A 47 19.61 -12.32 8.53
N VAL A 48 19.34 -11.57 7.45
CA VAL A 48 18.26 -11.88 6.49
C VAL A 48 18.84 -11.93 5.08
N TYR A 49 18.53 -13.01 4.38
CA TYR A 49 18.98 -13.30 3.03
C TYR A 49 17.76 -13.47 2.12
N ARG A 50 17.95 -13.18 0.84
CA ARG A 50 17.00 -13.39 -0.23
C ARG A 50 17.54 -14.45 -1.19
N VAL A 51 16.67 -15.33 -1.67
CA VAL A 51 17.00 -16.23 -2.79
C VAL A 51 17.06 -15.42 -4.08
N VAL A 52 18.16 -15.52 -4.82
CA VAL A 52 18.34 -14.80 -6.09
C VAL A 52 17.22 -15.16 -7.06
N GLY A 53 16.68 -14.14 -7.75
CA GLY A 53 15.53 -14.29 -8.65
C GLY A 53 14.16 -14.06 -8.00
N ALA A 54 14.08 -13.99 -6.67
CA ALA A 54 12.84 -13.71 -5.93
C ALA A 54 12.72 -12.22 -5.50
N GLY A 55 13.36 -11.30 -6.21
CA GLY A 55 13.44 -9.88 -5.85
C GLY A 55 12.09 -9.15 -5.91
N SER A 56 11.84 -8.28 -4.93
CA SER A 56 10.70 -7.38 -4.88
C SER A 56 11.12 -5.99 -4.37
N PRO A 57 10.48 -4.89 -4.84
CA PRO A 57 10.69 -3.56 -4.28
C PRO A 57 10.41 -3.43 -2.77
N LEU A 58 9.71 -4.42 -2.19
CA LEU A 58 9.37 -4.46 -0.76
C LEU A 58 10.38 -5.22 0.09
N ASP A 59 11.45 -5.76 -0.50
CA ASP A 59 12.35 -6.68 0.22
C ASP A 59 13.02 -6.03 1.42
N ASP A 60 13.42 -4.76 1.33
CA ASP A 60 14.06 -4.08 2.46
C ASP A 60 13.09 -3.93 3.64
N LEU A 61 11.81 -3.63 3.36
CA LEU A 61 10.75 -3.54 4.37
C LEU A 61 10.44 -4.90 4.99
N ARG A 62 10.27 -5.93 4.15
CA ARG A 62 9.99 -7.31 4.59
C ARG A 62 11.15 -7.87 5.39
N ALA A 63 12.38 -7.66 4.95
CA ALA A 63 13.58 -8.05 5.65
C ALA A 63 13.73 -7.29 6.97
N ALA A 64 13.39 -6.00 7.01
CA ALA A 64 13.36 -5.22 8.24
C ALA A 64 12.37 -5.79 9.26
N TRP A 65 11.15 -6.12 8.81
CA TRP A 65 10.12 -6.71 9.65
C TRP A 65 10.46 -8.14 10.12
N LEU A 66 11.02 -8.98 9.25
CA LEU A 66 11.49 -10.34 9.61
C LEU A 66 12.62 -10.28 10.65
N ALA A 67 13.56 -9.35 10.50
CA ALA A 67 14.66 -9.17 11.45
C ALA A 67 14.21 -8.79 12.87
N LEU A 68 12.96 -8.34 13.05
CA LEU A 68 12.41 -8.01 14.38
C LEU A 68 12.16 -9.24 15.25
N ALA A 69 11.88 -10.39 14.66
CA ALA A 69 11.69 -11.66 15.37
C ALA A 69 12.23 -12.79 14.48
N PRO A 70 13.56 -12.89 14.31
CA PRO A 70 14.15 -13.69 13.25
C PRO A 70 13.91 -15.18 13.40
N GLU A 71 13.54 -15.67 14.58
CA GLU A 71 13.24 -17.08 14.85
C GLU A 71 11.84 -17.49 14.41
N GLN A 72 10.94 -16.53 14.22
CA GLN A 72 9.53 -16.79 13.91
C GLN A 72 9.25 -16.60 12.42
N PRO A 73 8.57 -17.55 11.75
CA PRO A 73 8.20 -17.41 10.35
C PRO A 73 7.11 -16.34 10.15
N ALA A 74 7.07 -15.72 8.97
CA ALA A 74 6.09 -14.68 8.65
C ALA A 74 4.65 -15.16 8.88
N ALA A 75 4.31 -16.37 8.40
CA ALA A 75 2.98 -16.94 8.53
C ALA A 75 2.47 -17.01 9.99
N ALA A 76 3.36 -17.32 10.95
CA ALA A 76 3.01 -17.36 12.38
C ALA A 76 2.73 -15.96 12.94
N ARG A 77 3.44 -14.95 12.44
CA ARG A 77 3.36 -13.56 12.93
C ARG A 77 2.24 -12.76 12.26
N LEU A 78 1.76 -13.14 11.08
CA LEU A 78 0.74 -12.37 10.36
C LEU A 78 -0.63 -12.36 11.04
N ARG A 79 -0.99 -13.41 11.77
CA ARG A 79 -2.28 -13.48 12.49
C ARG A 79 -2.30 -12.64 13.77
N ALA A 80 -1.13 -12.44 14.38
CA ALA A 80 -0.96 -11.69 15.62
C ALA A 80 0.38 -10.94 15.56
N PRO A 81 0.44 -9.83 14.82
CA PRO A 81 1.70 -9.16 14.55
C PRO A 81 2.28 -8.56 15.84
N ASP A 82 3.54 -8.88 16.13
CA ASP A 82 4.33 -8.27 17.20
C ASP A 82 4.87 -6.88 16.82
N ALA A 83 4.78 -6.53 15.53
CA ALA A 83 5.11 -5.23 14.97
C ALA A 83 4.28 -4.98 13.71
N VAL A 84 3.72 -3.78 13.57
CA VAL A 84 2.93 -3.33 12.41
C VAL A 84 3.67 -2.19 11.74
N LEU A 85 3.85 -2.23 10.42
CA LEU A 85 4.45 -1.12 9.67
C LEU A 85 3.57 0.12 9.79
N SER A 86 4.14 1.27 10.15
CA SER A 86 3.35 2.47 10.47
C SER A 86 4.03 3.78 10.03
N HIS A 87 3.38 4.91 10.31
CA HIS A 87 3.92 6.26 10.08
C HIS A 87 4.45 6.46 8.65
N ARG A 88 5.66 7.02 8.48
CA ARG A 88 6.24 7.32 7.17
C ARG A 88 6.45 6.08 6.32
N SER A 89 6.82 4.95 6.93
CA SER A 89 6.98 3.70 6.19
C SER A 89 5.65 3.15 5.69
N ALA A 90 4.57 3.25 6.47
CA ALA A 90 3.23 2.90 6.00
C ALA A 90 2.70 3.88 4.95
N ALA A 91 2.98 5.17 5.08
CA ALA A 91 2.60 6.15 4.07
C ALA A 91 3.29 5.86 2.73
N ARG A 92 4.60 5.62 2.74
CA ARG A 92 5.34 5.16 1.55
C ARG A 92 4.79 3.85 1.00
N TYR A 93 4.43 2.91 1.89
CA TYR A 93 3.85 1.63 1.50
C TYR A 93 2.51 1.81 0.76
N HIS A 94 1.65 2.70 1.27
CA HIS A 94 0.37 3.08 0.65
C HIS A 94 0.53 4.08 -0.51
N GLN A 95 1.76 4.48 -0.84
CA GLN A 95 2.06 5.48 -1.88
C GLN A 95 1.39 6.83 -1.62
N LEU A 96 1.43 7.28 -0.35
CA LEU A 96 0.81 8.53 0.10
C LEU A 96 1.87 9.58 0.40
N GLY A 97 1.72 10.74 -0.24
CA GLY A 97 2.60 11.88 -0.08
C GLY A 97 4.01 11.63 -0.59
N ASP A 98 4.84 12.66 -0.44
CA ASP A 98 6.28 12.60 -0.68
C ASP A 98 6.98 12.80 0.66
N LEU A 99 7.16 11.70 1.40
CA LEU A 99 7.75 11.69 2.71
C LEU A 99 9.12 11.00 2.66
N ASP A 100 10.13 11.66 3.21
CA ASP A 100 11.43 11.03 3.49
C ASP A 100 11.23 9.90 4.51
N ALA A 101 11.16 8.67 4.01
CA ALA A 101 10.99 7.45 4.78
C ALA A 101 12.33 6.70 4.92
N ASP A 102 13.35 7.42 5.39
CA ASP A 102 14.73 6.92 5.54
C ASP A 102 14.88 5.81 6.57
N ARG A 103 13.87 5.64 7.43
CA ARG A 103 13.82 4.60 8.47
C ARG A 103 12.59 3.72 8.26
N PHE A 104 12.73 2.47 8.68
CA PHE A 104 11.62 1.55 8.82
C PHE A 104 10.94 1.78 10.17
N GLU A 105 9.72 2.30 10.12
CA GLU A 105 8.91 2.65 11.27
C GLU A 105 7.87 1.56 11.54
N PHE A 106 7.86 1.07 12.78
CA PHE A 106 6.91 0.06 13.22
C PHE A 106 6.24 0.48 14.53
N THR A 107 4.94 0.23 14.63
CA THR A 107 4.20 0.29 15.88
C THR A 107 4.23 -1.06 16.58
N VAL A 108 4.55 -1.05 17.87
CA VAL A 108 4.66 -2.24 18.74
C VAL A 108 3.87 -2.03 20.02
N ALA A 109 3.17 -3.07 20.50
CA ALA A 109 2.37 -2.98 21.73
C ALA A 109 3.24 -2.87 22.99
N THR A 110 4.41 -3.51 23.00
CA THR A 110 5.35 -3.52 24.11
C THR A 110 6.68 -2.88 23.71
N ARG A 111 7.47 -2.43 24.70
CA ARG A 111 8.75 -1.78 24.43
C ARG A 111 9.70 -2.75 23.72
N LYS A 112 10.05 -2.44 22.48
CA LYS A 112 11.10 -3.12 21.71
C LYS A 112 12.33 -2.21 21.59
N GLN A 113 13.51 -2.80 21.51
CA GLN A 113 14.77 -2.09 21.27
C GLN A 113 15.46 -2.75 20.07
N SER A 114 16.07 -1.94 19.22
CA SER A 114 16.84 -2.42 18.08
C SER A 114 18.20 -1.74 18.09
N LYS A 115 19.24 -2.49 17.71
CA LYS A 115 20.57 -1.93 17.45
C LYS A 115 20.68 -1.29 16.06
N ARG A 116 19.63 -1.43 15.24
CA ARG A 116 19.56 -0.91 13.88
C ARG A 116 19.17 0.58 13.89
N PRO A 117 20.03 1.49 13.43
CA PRO A 117 19.73 2.92 13.40
C PRO A 117 18.65 3.29 12.35
N ASP A 118 18.47 2.42 11.36
CA ASP A 118 17.47 2.50 10.30
C ASP A 118 16.08 1.99 10.73
N VAL A 119 15.88 1.62 12.01
CA VAL A 119 14.59 1.15 12.54
C VAL A 119 14.11 2.05 13.66
N ARG A 120 12.85 2.48 13.59
CA ARG A 120 12.17 3.25 14.64
C ARG A 120 10.96 2.50 15.15
N PHE A 121 10.79 2.46 16.47
CA PHE A 121 9.61 1.90 17.11
C PHE A 121 8.75 2.98 17.72
N HIS A 122 7.44 2.87 17.50
CA HIS A 122 6.41 3.61 18.19
C HIS A 122 5.66 2.66 19.11
N ARG A 123 5.41 3.08 20.35
CA ARG A 123 4.74 2.22 21.34
C ARG A 123 3.27 2.58 21.42
N GLU A 124 2.42 1.68 20.96
CA GLU A 124 0.97 1.84 20.98
C GLU A 124 0.30 0.47 20.84
N SER A 125 -0.79 0.26 21.58
CA SER A 125 -1.65 -0.91 21.38
C SER A 125 -2.65 -0.59 20.28
N LEU A 126 -2.49 -1.21 19.12
CA LEU A 126 -3.38 -1.01 17.98
C LEU A 126 -4.65 -1.85 18.11
N SER A 127 -5.80 -1.25 17.75
CA SER A 127 -7.04 -1.99 17.55
C SER A 127 -6.94 -2.88 16.30
N PRO A 128 -7.66 -4.01 16.21
CA PRO A 128 -7.76 -4.78 14.97
C PRO A 128 -8.23 -3.97 13.75
N ALA A 129 -8.94 -2.85 13.95
CA ALA A 129 -9.38 -1.95 12.88
C ALA A 129 -8.29 -0.96 12.42
N ASP A 130 -7.21 -0.80 13.19
CA ASP A 130 -6.15 0.18 12.92
C ASP A 130 -5.08 -0.36 11.95
N TRP A 131 -5.13 -1.65 11.63
CA TRP A 131 -4.15 -2.30 10.76
C TRP A 131 -4.80 -3.37 9.89
N GLN A 132 -4.10 -3.72 8.82
CA GLN A 132 -4.50 -4.74 7.87
C GLN A 132 -3.26 -5.46 7.32
N ILE A 133 -3.46 -6.62 6.69
CA ILE A 133 -2.40 -7.28 5.93
C ILE A 133 -2.49 -6.81 4.49
N THR A 134 -1.45 -6.16 3.99
CA THR A 134 -1.34 -5.76 2.59
C THR A 134 -0.08 -6.37 2.00
N THR A 135 -0.20 -7.07 0.88
CA THR A 135 0.91 -7.73 0.17
C THR A 135 1.84 -8.56 1.09
N GLY A 136 1.24 -9.18 2.12
CA GLY A 136 1.91 -10.02 3.09
C GLY A 136 2.51 -9.30 4.30
N LEU A 137 2.44 -7.98 4.44
CA LEU A 137 2.91 -7.29 5.65
C LEU A 137 1.75 -6.75 6.48
N PRO A 138 1.83 -6.78 7.82
CA PRO A 138 0.92 -6.03 8.67
C PRO A 138 1.27 -4.54 8.58
N VAL A 139 0.33 -3.72 8.13
CA VAL A 139 0.48 -2.27 7.92
C VAL A 139 -0.70 -1.54 8.55
N THR A 140 -0.48 -0.36 9.14
CA THR A 140 -1.57 0.50 9.60
C THR A 140 -2.51 0.87 8.45
N THR A 141 -3.81 1.01 8.71
CA THR A 141 -4.77 1.51 7.70
C THR A 141 -4.39 2.93 7.26
N ILE A 142 -4.93 3.40 6.14
CA ILE A 142 -4.65 4.76 5.63
C ILE A 142 -5.04 5.81 6.69
N VAL A 143 -6.24 5.68 7.27
CA VAL A 143 -6.75 6.57 8.33
C VAL A 143 -5.80 6.56 9.53
N LYS A 144 -5.39 5.38 10.01
CA LYS A 144 -4.45 5.28 11.13
C LYS A 144 -3.08 5.86 10.80
N THR A 145 -2.59 5.64 9.58
CA THR A 145 -1.31 6.17 9.10
C THR A 145 -1.31 7.70 9.12
N ILE A 146 -2.37 8.34 8.62
CA ILE A 146 -2.54 9.79 8.66
C ILE A 146 -2.61 10.30 10.10
N SER A 147 -3.36 9.60 10.96
CA SER A 147 -3.45 9.91 12.39
C SER A 147 -2.08 9.86 13.08
N ASP A 148 -1.29 8.83 12.80
CA ASP A 148 0.08 8.63 13.32
C ASP A 148 1.06 9.72 12.87
N LEU A 149 0.99 10.10 11.59
CA LEU A 149 1.78 11.21 11.05
C LEU A 149 1.39 12.55 11.71
N ALA A 150 0.10 12.79 11.92
CA ALA A 150 -0.39 13.97 12.59
C ALA A 150 0.06 14.03 14.06
N LYS A 151 -0.03 12.90 14.77
CA LYS A 151 0.40 12.69 16.16
C LYS A 151 1.89 12.97 16.37
N THR A 152 2.71 12.63 15.37
CA THR A 152 4.16 12.83 15.42
C THR A 152 4.62 14.18 14.88
N HIS A 153 3.68 15.09 14.64
CA HIS A 153 3.92 16.46 14.15
C HIS A 153 4.66 16.48 12.81
N THR A 154 4.24 15.63 11.87
CA THR A 154 4.67 15.74 10.48
C THR A 154 4.33 17.14 9.96
N ASP A 155 5.24 17.76 9.21
CA ASP A 155 5.02 19.10 8.67
C ASP A 155 3.69 19.20 7.89
N GLY A 156 3.03 20.35 8.00
CA GLY A 156 1.68 20.57 7.45
C GLY A 156 1.61 20.35 5.94
N GLY A 157 2.62 20.79 5.18
CA GLY A 157 2.66 20.62 3.73
C GLY A 157 2.82 19.15 3.32
N HIS A 158 3.68 18.40 4.03
CA HIS A 158 3.81 16.96 3.79
C HIS A 158 2.55 16.19 4.19
N LEU A 159 1.94 16.53 5.33
CA LEU A 159 0.69 15.92 5.77
C LEU A 159 -0.46 16.23 4.79
N ALA A 160 -0.48 17.44 4.24
CA ALA A 160 -1.43 17.84 3.20
C ALA A 160 -1.28 16.98 1.93
N GLY A 161 -0.05 16.71 1.49
CA GLY A 161 0.22 15.79 0.38
C GLY A 161 -0.31 14.38 0.64
N VAL A 162 -0.07 13.82 1.83
CA VAL A 162 -0.58 12.49 2.23
C VAL A 162 -2.11 12.47 2.22
N VAL A 163 -2.77 13.49 2.76
CA VAL A 163 -4.23 13.59 2.82
C VAL A 163 -4.83 13.72 1.41
N ARG A 164 -4.24 14.53 0.54
CA ARG A 164 -4.65 14.64 -0.87
C ARG A 164 -4.60 13.28 -1.55
N ASP A 165 -3.48 12.58 -1.44
CA ASP A 165 -3.29 11.30 -2.14
C ASP A 165 -4.25 10.24 -1.59
N ALA A 166 -4.50 10.24 -0.28
CA ALA A 166 -5.47 9.34 0.35
C ALA A 166 -6.91 9.58 -0.15
N MET A 167 -7.31 10.85 -0.29
CA MET A 167 -8.62 11.21 -0.86
C MET A 167 -8.72 10.80 -2.34
N ALA A 168 -7.65 10.94 -3.11
CA ALA A 168 -7.63 10.58 -4.53
C ALA A 168 -7.78 9.05 -4.75
N LEU A 169 -7.38 8.23 -3.78
CA LEU A 169 -7.57 6.77 -3.83
C LEU A 169 -9.02 6.33 -3.55
N ASN A 170 -9.93 7.23 -3.17
CA ASN A 170 -11.32 6.92 -2.79
C ASN A 170 -11.47 5.78 -1.77
N SER A 171 -10.43 5.53 -0.97
CA SER A 171 -10.37 4.43 0.01
C SER A 171 -10.67 4.90 1.44
N VAL A 172 -10.84 6.21 1.62
CA VAL A 172 -11.16 6.87 2.89
C VAL A 172 -12.15 8.01 2.64
N THR A 173 -12.98 8.29 3.62
CA THR A 173 -13.94 9.40 3.58
C THR A 173 -13.43 10.63 4.32
N ALA A 174 -13.95 11.81 3.95
CA ALA A 174 -13.67 13.05 4.66
C ALA A 174 -14.09 12.97 6.15
N GLU A 175 -15.17 12.24 6.45
CA GLU A 175 -15.65 12.01 7.82
C GLU A 175 -14.59 11.28 8.65
N GLU A 176 -14.10 10.13 8.16
CA GLU A 176 -13.08 9.32 8.83
C GLU A 176 -11.79 10.10 9.06
N LEU A 177 -11.31 10.81 8.03
CA LEU A 177 -10.11 11.63 8.15
C LEU A 177 -10.29 12.78 9.14
N SER A 178 -11.44 13.47 9.09
CA SER A 178 -11.71 14.56 10.02
C SER A 178 -11.76 14.06 11.47
N SER A 179 -12.38 12.91 11.73
CA SER A 179 -12.40 12.30 13.06
C SER A 179 -11.00 11.91 13.52
N ALA A 180 -10.18 11.30 12.64
CA ALA A 180 -8.83 10.88 12.97
C ALA A 180 -7.84 12.03 13.22
N LEU A 181 -8.09 13.20 12.59
CA LEU A 181 -7.27 14.41 12.73
C LEU A 181 -7.70 15.30 13.90
N ALA A 182 -8.94 15.17 14.40
CA ALA A 182 -9.51 16.03 15.44
C ALA A 182 -8.64 16.18 16.71
N PRO A 183 -8.00 15.12 17.25
CA PRO A 183 -7.12 15.25 18.42
C PRO A 183 -5.89 16.14 18.19
N TYR A 184 -5.43 16.25 16.94
CA TYR A 184 -4.18 16.92 16.58
C TYR A 184 -4.38 18.31 15.98
N ALA A 185 -5.62 18.71 15.73
CA ALA A 185 -6.00 19.98 15.11
C ALA A 185 -5.23 21.21 15.66
N HIS A 186 -5.06 21.27 16.99
CA HIS A 186 -4.35 22.36 17.66
C HIS A 186 -2.86 22.50 17.32
N HIS A 187 -2.18 21.39 16.98
CA HIS A 187 -0.79 21.44 16.54
C HIS A 187 -0.62 22.08 15.15
N TYR A 188 -1.70 22.13 14.38
CA TYR A 188 -1.74 22.68 13.02
C TYR A 188 -2.50 24.01 12.98
N GLY A 189 -2.56 24.73 14.11
CA GLY A 189 -3.16 26.07 14.19
C GLY A 189 -4.68 26.09 14.12
N GLN A 190 -5.37 24.96 14.33
CA GLN A 190 -6.82 24.88 14.45
C GLN A 190 -7.26 24.76 15.91
N GLN A 191 -8.56 24.84 16.19
CA GLN A 191 -9.06 24.56 17.56
C GLN A 191 -9.02 23.06 17.86
N LEU A 192 -8.78 22.69 19.11
CA LEU A 192 -8.77 21.28 19.54
C LEU A 192 -10.12 20.62 19.24
N GLY A 193 -10.10 19.43 18.61
CA GLY A 193 -11.33 18.73 18.20
C GLY A 193 -11.88 19.17 16.84
N HIS A 194 -11.36 20.24 16.24
CA HIS A 194 -11.85 20.76 14.95
C HIS A 194 -11.16 20.06 13.76
N GLY A 195 -11.30 18.73 13.69
CA GLY A 195 -10.66 17.91 12.67
C GLY A 195 -11.11 18.22 11.24
N ARG A 196 -12.38 18.62 11.04
CA ARG A 196 -12.89 19.07 9.72
C ARG A 196 -12.21 20.37 9.27
N ALA A 197 -11.99 21.31 10.18
CA ALA A 197 -11.26 22.54 9.87
C ALA A 197 -9.81 22.26 9.49
N LEU A 198 -9.16 21.31 10.18
CA LEU A 198 -7.83 20.85 9.81
C LEU A 198 -7.83 20.17 8.42
N LEU A 199 -8.76 19.25 8.16
CA LEU A 199 -8.87 18.57 6.88
C LEU A 199 -9.01 19.58 5.72
N ASN A 200 -9.93 20.54 5.84
CA ASN A 200 -10.14 21.55 4.80
C ASN A 200 -8.88 22.40 4.56
N ARG A 201 -8.17 22.79 5.64
CA ARG A 201 -6.89 23.50 5.52
C ARG A 201 -5.87 22.68 4.74
N LEU A 202 -5.72 21.38 5.06
CA LEU A 202 -4.76 20.50 4.39
C LEU A 202 -5.11 20.30 2.91
N LEU A 203 -6.39 20.17 2.57
CA LEU A 203 -6.82 20.05 1.17
C LEU A 203 -6.62 21.36 0.39
N ASP A 204 -6.89 22.50 1.00
CA ASP A 204 -6.63 23.82 0.43
C ASP A 204 -5.11 24.03 0.20
N GLU A 205 -4.28 23.63 1.17
CA GLU A 205 -2.81 23.70 1.09
C GLU A 205 -2.23 22.76 0.03
N ALA A 206 -2.86 21.60 -0.20
CA ALA A 206 -2.48 20.67 -1.26
C ALA A 206 -2.91 21.10 -2.67
N GLY A 207 -3.63 22.24 -2.80
CA GLY A 207 -4.07 22.79 -4.08
C GLY A 207 -5.33 22.13 -4.66
N ILE A 208 -6.13 21.42 -3.86
CA ILE A 208 -7.42 20.87 -4.32
C ILE A 208 -8.51 21.95 -4.18
N PRO A 209 -9.11 22.46 -5.28
CA PRO A 209 -10.14 23.49 -5.19
C PRO A 209 -11.39 23.04 -4.43
N LYS A 210 -12.03 23.95 -3.69
CA LYS A 210 -13.27 23.70 -2.92
C LYS A 210 -14.41 23.05 -3.73
N ALA A 211 -14.49 23.30 -5.04
CA ALA A 211 -15.46 22.66 -5.92
C ALA A 211 -15.22 21.14 -6.06
N THR A 212 -13.97 20.70 -6.07
CA THR A 212 -13.60 19.28 -6.09
C THR A 212 -13.87 18.62 -4.74
N GLN A 213 -13.70 19.35 -3.63
CA GLN A 213 -14.05 18.90 -2.28
C GLN A 213 -15.56 18.68 -2.14
N GLN A 214 -16.38 19.63 -2.61
CA GLN A 214 -17.84 19.53 -2.63
C GLN A 214 -18.35 18.43 -3.58
N ALA A 215 -17.70 18.23 -4.72
CA ALA A 215 -18.02 17.14 -5.63
C ALA A 215 -17.71 15.75 -5.02
N ALA A 216 -16.60 15.61 -4.28
CA ALA A 216 -16.28 14.39 -3.55
C ALA A 216 -17.26 14.11 -2.39
N GLU A 217 -17.76 15.15 -1.72
CA GLU A 217 -18.81 15.03 -0.69
C GLU A 217 -20.19 14.67 -1.29
N LEU A 218 -20.51 15.13 -2.50
CA LEU A 218 -21.78 14.86 -3.19
C LEU A 218 -21.80 13.54 -3.98
N ALA A 219 -20.63 13.01 -4.36
CA ALA A 219 -20.50 11.78 -5.16
C ALA A 219 -20.52 10.47 -4.34
N ALA A 220 -21.17 10.43 -3.17
CA ALA A 220 -21.45 9.17 -2.51
C ALA A 220 -22.56 8.43 -3.30
N PRO A 221 -22.24 7.36 -4.05
CA PRO A 221 -21.26 6.33 -3.71
C PRO A 221 -20.03 6.38 -4.62
N GLY A 222 -18.86 6.17 -4.03
CA GLY A 222 -17.64 5.85 -4.77
C GLY A 222 -17.89 4.69 -5.76
N PRO A 223 -17.01 4.49 -6.75
CA PRO A 223 -17.16 3.42 -7.73
C PRO A 223 -17.46 2.12 -6.98
N SER A 224 -18.49 1.39 -7.41
CA SER A 224 -18.77 0.11 -6.79
C SER A 224 -17.48 -0.73 -6.87
N PRO A 225 -17.23 -1.66 -5.93
CA PRO A 225 -16.07 -2.55 -6.01
C PRO A 225 -15.92 -3.22 -7.38
N ALA A 226 -17.02 -3.39 -8.13
CA ALA A 226 -17.06 -3.87 -9.50
C ALA A 226 -16.55 -2.85 -10.54
N ASP A 227 -16.83 -1.56 -10.39
CA ASP A 227 -16.37 -0.50 -11.31
C ASP A 227 -14.87 -0.20 -11.15
N ALA A 228 -14.38 -0.24 -9.90
CA ALA A 228 -12.95 -0.18 -9.61
C ALA A 228 -12.22 -1.42 -10.14
N ALA A 229 -12.82 -2.61 -9.98
CA ALA A 229 -12.27 -3.85 -10.54
C ALA A 229 -12.28 -3.88 -12.08
N LEU A 230 -13.28 -3.27 -12.73
CA LEU A 230 -13.41 -3.21 -14.19
C LEU A 230 -12.38 -2.26 -14.83
N LEU A 231 -12.21 -1.04 -14.30
CA LEU A 231 -11.17 -0.10 -14.74
C LEU A 231 -9.76 -0.68 -14.55
N HIS A 232 -9.60 -1.50 -13.51
CA HIS A 232 -8.35 -2.17 -13.16
C HIS A 232 -8.08 -3.43 -14.00
N ALA A 233 -9.12 -4.20 -14.35
CA ALA A 233 -9.04 -5.31 -15.29
C ALA A 233 -8.74 -4.82 -16.72
N LEU A 234 -9.31 -3.68 -17.13
CA LEU A 234 -9.00 -3.04 -18.41
C LEU A 234 -7.55 -2.54 -18.48
N ALA A 235 -6.97 -2.08 -17.37
CA ALA A 235 -5.56 -1.70 -17.30
C ALA A 235 -4.58 -2.90 -17.32
N LEU A 236 -5.05 -4.10 -16.97
CA LEU A 236 -4.27 -5.34 -16.96
C LEU A 236 -4.19 -6.05 -18.33
N LEU A 237 -5.13 -5.74 -19.24
CA LEU A 237 -5.27 -6.42 -20.53
C LEU A 237 -4.55 -5.72 -21.71
N ASP A 238 -3.92 -4.56 -21.50
CA ASP A 238 -3.10 -3.89 -22.52
C ASP A 238 -1.61 -4.29 -22.40
N PRO A 239 -1.05 -5.05 -23.35
CA PRO A 239 0.35 -5.49 -23.30
C PRO A 239 1.38 -4.37 -23.43
N ARG A 240 0.97 -3.14 -23.79
CA ARG A 240 1.82 -1.95 -23.88
C ARG A 240 2.02 -1.25 -22.54
N VAL A 241 1.24 -1.60 -21.51
CA VAL A 241 1.43 -1.09 -20.14
C VAL A 241 2.68 -1.74 -19.50
N PRO A 242 3.63 -0.95 -18.98
CA PRO A 242 4.85 -1.45 -18.36
C PRO A 242 4.60 -2.53 -17.28
N ARG A 243 5.46 -3.54 -17.20
CA ARG A 243 5.27 -4.76 -16.39
C ARG A 243 5.16 -4.47 -14.88
N ASP A 244 5.80 -3.41 -14.44
CA ASP A 244 5.74 -2.83 -13.09
C ASP A 244 4.34 -2.26 -12.75
N LEU A 245 3.65 -1.65 -13.72
CA LEU A 245 2.27 -1.19 -13.57
C LEU A 245 1.27 -2.36 -13.59
N ARG A 246 1.52 -3.39 -14.40
CA ARG A 246 0.77 -4.67 -14.34
C ARG A 246 0.88 -5.36 -12.97
N ASN A 247 2.07 -5.34 -12.36
CA ASN A 247 2.30 -5.90 -11.02
C ASN A 247 1.66 -5.04 -9.91
N ARG A 248 1.55 -3.72 -10.09
CA ARG A 248 0.77 -2.83 -9.21
C ARG A 248 -0.72 -3.16 -9.26
N ALA A 249 -1.22 -3.63 -10.39
CA ALA A 249 -2.61 -4.07 -10.53
C ALA A 249 -2.92 -5.47 -9.95
N ALA A 250 -1.97 -6.17 -9.33
CA ALA A 250 -2.29 -7.39 -8.56
C ALA A 250 -2.97 -7.11 -7.18
N HIS A 251 -3.31 -5.85 -6.87
CA HIS A 251 -3.69 -5.38 -5.52
C HIS A 251 -5.10 -5.77 -5.00
N VAL A 252 -5.88 -6.60 -5.71
CA VAL A 252 -7.28 -6.90 -5.30
C VAL A 252 -7.51 -8.38 -4.92
N GLY A 253 -6.50 -9.26 -5.01
CA GLY A 253 -6.59 -10.61 -4.44
C GLY A 253 -7.63 -11.54 -5.10
N LEU A 254 -8.01 -11.28 -6.35
CA LEU A 254 -8.82 -12.22 -7.14
C LEU A 254 -7.98 -13.43 -7.58
N SER A 255 -8.58 -14.61 -7.52
CA SER A 255 -7.98 -15.86 -7.98
C SER A 255 -7.91 -15.93 -9.51
N THR A 256 -7.01 -16.76 -10.03
CA THR A 256 -6.78 -16.95 -11.47
C THR A 256 -8.01 -17.49 -12.23
N ASP A 257 -8.98 -18.08 -11.53
CA ASP A 257 -10.25 -18.55 -12.12
C ASP A 257 -11.28 -17.41 -12.20
N GLU A 258 -11.33 -16.51 -11.23
CA GLU A 258 -12.22 -15.33 -11.23
C GLU A 258 -11.83 -14.35 -12.36
N LEU A 259 -10.53 -14.20 -12.62
CA LEU A 259 -10.03 -13.42 -13.76
C LEU A 259 -10.45 -14.01 -15.12
N ARG A 260 -10.46 -15.34 -15.25
CA ARG A 260 -10.87 -16.03 -16.49
C ARG A 260 -12.39 -15.96 -16.71
N GLN A 261 -13.18 -16.02 -15.65
CA GLN A 261 -14.64 -15.84 -15.74
C GLN A 261 -15.00 -14.41 -16.16
N LEU A 262 -14.33 -13.39 -15.63
CA LEU A 262 -14.51 -12.00 -16.04
C LEU A 262 -14.14 -11.75 -17.51
N GLN A 263 -13.06 -12.36 -17.99
CA GLN A 263 -12.67 -12.29 -19.40
C GLN A 263 -13.74 -12.87 -20.34
N ALA A 264 -14.31 -14.03 -19.99
CA ALA A 264 -15.35 -14.67 -20.77
C ALA A 264 -16.68 -13.88 -20.74
N LEU A 265 -17.01 -13.24 -19.61
CA LEU A 265 -18.24 -12.47 -19.44
C LEU A 265 -18.25 -11.16 -20.25
N LEU A 266 -17.08 -10.57 -20.46
CA LEU A 266 -16.90 -9.31 -21.18
C LEU A 266 -16.67 -9.49 -22.69
N GLY A 267 -16.58 -10.73 -23.18
CA GLY A 267 -16.49 -11.04 -24.62
C GLY A 267 -15.20 -10.56 -25.30
N ILE A 268 -14.14 -10.28 -24.54
CA ILE A 268 -12.88 -9.75 -25.06
C ILE A 268 -12.09 -10.90 -25.69
N THR A 269 -11.75 -10.78 -26.98
CA THR A 269 -10.87 -11.70 -27.72
C THR A 269 -9.58 -10.98 -28.15
N ASP A 270 -8.52 -11.75 -28.39
CA ASP A 270 -7.11 -11.31 -28.41
C ASP A 270 -6.66 -10.40 -29.58
N GLU A 271 -7.56 -9.83 -30.40
CA GLU A 271 -7.19 -9.08 -31.60
C GLU A 271 -7.10 -7.54 -31.36
N PRO A 272 -5.95 -6.90 -31.65
CA PRO A 272 -5.62 -5.54 -31.18
C PRO A 272 -6.29 -4.36 -31.92
N GLU A 273 -6.93 -4.55 -33.08
CA GLU A 273 -7.59 -3.47 -33.83
C GLU A 273 -9.00 -3.15 -33.28
N ASP A 274 -9.74 -4.15 -32.82
CA ASP A 274 -11.09 -3.98 -32.26
C ASP A 274 -11.08 -3.21 -30.93
N VAL A 275 -9.99 -3.33 -30.17
CA VAL A 275 -9.80 -2.62 -28.89
C VAL A 275 -9.60 -1.12 -29.09
N GLN A 276 -8.91 -0.71 -30.16
CA GLN A 276 -8.74 0.71 -30.50
C GLN A 276 -10.03 1.32 -31.06
N GLU A 277 -10.78 0.56 -31.87
CA GLU A 277 -12.08 0.96 -32.39
C GLU A 277 -13.11 1.14 -31.25
N ALA A 278 -13.14 0.21 -30.28
CA ALA A 278 -14.06 0.25 -29.13
C ALA A 278 -13.73 1.38 -28.14
N LEU A 279 -12.44 1.60 -27.85
CA LEU A 279 -12.00 2.74 -27.04
C LEU A 279 -12.32 4.06 -27.72
N ARG A 280 -12.07 4.17 -29.03
CA ARG A 280 -12.39 5.37 -29.80
C ARG A 280 -13.90 5.64 -29.83
N ALA A 281 -14.72 4.61 -30.05
CA ALA A 281 -16.18 4.73 -30.02
C ALA A 281 -16.71 5.16 -28.64
N ALA A 282 -16.12 4.65 -27.55
CA ALA A 282 -16.48 5.03 -26.18
C ALA A 282 -16.09 6.48 -25.84
N TYR A 283 -14.93 6.93 -26.30
CA TYR A 283 -14.50 8.33 -26.14
C TYR A 283 -15.31 9.30 -27.03
N GLU A 284 -15.63 8.93 -28.28
CA GLU A 284 -16.45 9.76 -29.18
C GLU A 284 -17.91 9.84 -28.74
N ALA A 285 -18.50 8.76 -28.21
CA ALA A 285 -19.85 8.77 -27.64
C ALA A 285 -19.92 9.68 -26.40
N ARG A 286 -18.86 9.69 -25.58
CA ARG A 286 -18.75 10.56 -24.40
C ARG A 286 -18.51 12.03 -24.77
N ALA A 287 -17.75 12.31 -25.82
CA ALA A 287 -17.57 13.67 -26.33
C ALA A 287 -18.90 14.23 -26.89
N LYS A 288 -19.68 13.43 -27.63
CA LYS A 288 -21.03 13.82 -28.11
C LYS A 288 -22.02 14.09 -26.99
N LEU A 289 -21.96 13.33 -25.89
CA LEU A 289 -22.78 13.55 -24.70
C LEU A 289 -22.39 14.80 -23.89
N LEU A 290 -21.17 15.33 -24.10
CA LEU A 290 -20.65 16.51 -23.41
C LEU A 290 -20.75 17.80 -24.25
N GLU A 291 -21.08 17.69 -25.54
CA GLU A 291 -21.24 18.83 -26.46
C GLU A 291 -22.70 19.18 -26.78
N GLU A 292 -23.71 18.62 -26.09
CA GLU A 292 -25.08 19.14 -26.25
C GLU A 292 -25.20 20.52 -25.59
N PRO A 293 -25.50 21.59 -26.35
CA PRO A 293 -25.83 22.87 -25.76
C PRO A 293 -27.15 22.71 -25.04
N THR A 294 -27.16 23.08 -23.76
CA THR A 294 -28.38 23.32 -23.01
C THR A 294 -29.08 24.54 -23.61
N ASP A 295 -29.87 24.35 -24.66
CA ASP A 295 -30.81 25.34 -25.13
C ASP A 295 -32.14 24.67 -25.52
N GLN A 296 -33.05 24.63 -24.55
CA GLN A 296 -34.34 25.31 -24.73
C GLN A 296 -35.07 25.41 -23.40
N ALA A 297 -35.18 26.67 -22.98
CA ALA A 297 -36.16 27.15 -22.04
C ALA A 297 -37.60 26.96 -22.56
N ALA A 298 -38.53 26.97 -21.60
CA ALA A 298 -39.93 27.36 -21.74
C ALA A 298 -40.83 26.50 -22.63
N THR A 299 -41.72 25.74 -22.00
CA THR A 299 -43.15 26.13 -21.85
C THR A 299 -43.75 25.36 -20.67
#